data_AF-A0A523EQ32-F1
#
_entry.id   AF-A0A523EQ32-F1
#
_cell.length_a   1.000
_cell.length_b   1.000
_cell.length_c   1.000
_cell.angle_alpha   90.00
_cell.angle_beta   90.00
_cell.angle_gamma   90.00
#
_symmetry.space_group_name_H-M   'P 1'
#
loop_
_entity.id
_entity.type
_entity.pdbx_description
1 polymer ?
#
loop_
_entity_poly.entity_id
_entity_poly.type
_entity_poly.pdbx_seq_one_letter_code
_entity_poly.pdbx_strand_id
1 'polypeptide(L)'
;MSLPPFNEYLGTEVIRRDDGDVEVRLDLKPHHLNGRGVAHGGVITAVLDSALGAAVICSMPEEWWCATTSLTTQFVGGAREGTLVGHGRVVRRGRSVAFASGEIHDGAGKLVATASGTWHLWPYKPGTRPAGGGPWVRMRERAETIPVGKILCVGRNYSEHVAEMGYDEGSPPVLFFKPPSALLHEGGTLHLPEGGGAVHHEVELVVVIGTPGRAIEEANALDHVLGYGVGLDMTLRELQAAAKKSGEPWCVAKGFDGAAPISDIVPAAELGDASGLEIKLDVNGETRQRGNTSEMSHSVAALIAHASRWITLDRGDLIYTGTPAGVGPVVPGDRIEASIERIGALSISVA
;
A
#
# COMPACT_ATOMS: atom_id res chain seq x y z
N MET A 1 -4.15 -7.65 -11.86
CA MET A 1 -5.26 -7.17 -11.01
C MET A 1 -5.32 -8.04 -9.75
N SER A 2 -5.27 -7.42 -8.56
CA SER A 2 -5.56 -8.09 -7.29
C SER A 2 -7.01 -8.58 -7.30
N LEU A 3 -7.29 -9.67 -6.59
CA LEU A 3 -8.67 -10.11 -6.39
C LEU A 3 -9.42 -9.08 -5.52
N PRO A 4 -10.75 -8.92 -5.67
CA PRO A 4 -11.54 -8.07 -4.78
C PRO A 4 -11.37 -8.46 -3.29
N PRO A 5 -11.48 -7.52 -2.34
CA PRO A 5 -11.33 -7.82 -0.90
C PRO A 5 -12.22 -8.97 -0.39
N PHE A 6 -13.41 -9.13 -0.98
CA PHE A 6 -14.30 -10.24 -0.66
C PHE A 6 -13.69 -11.62 -0.97
N ASN A 7 -12.96 -11.73 -2.09
CA ASN A 7 -12.27 -12.96 -2.48
C ASN A 7 -11.08 -13.28 -1.59
N GLU A 8 -10.36 -12.24 -1.16
CA GLU A 8 -9.28 -12.37 -0.17
C GLU A 8 -9.84 -12.85 1.17
N TYR A 9 -10.96 -12.29 1.61
CA TYR A 9 -11.67 -12.76 2.81
C TYR A 9 -12.11 -14.23 2.70
N LEU A 10 -12.63 -14.64 1.55
CA LEU A 10 -12.94 -16.04 1.28
C LEU A 10 -11.66 -16.92 1.21
N GLY A 11 -10.49 -16.35 0.92
CA GLY A 11 -9.26 -17.11 0.66
C GLY A 11 -9.25 -17.78 -0.71
N THR A 12 -9.91 -17.17 -1.71
CA THR A 12 -9.86 -17.64 -3.09
C THR A 12 -8.56 -17.19 -3.74
N GLU A 13 -7.86 -18.11 -4.39
CA GLU A 13 -6.61 -17.87 -5.12
C GLU A 13 -6.86 -18.06 -6.62
N VAL A 14 -6.14 -17.30 -7.46
CA VAL A 14 -6.17 -17.56 -8.92
C VAL A 14 -4.97 -18.39 -9.31
N ILE A 15 -5.22 -19.54 -9.95
CA ILE A 15 -4.21 -20.51 -10.35
C ILE A 15 -3.73 -20.23 -11.77
N ARG A 16 -4.66 -19.95 -12.69
CA ARG A 16 -4.36 -19.66 -14.09
C ARG A 16 -5.24 -18.54 -14.61
N ARG A 17 -4.67 -17.68 -15.46
CA ARG A 17 -5.38 -16.61 -16.16
C ARG A 17 -4.89 -16.54 -17.60
N ASP A 18 -5.78 -16.83 -18.52
CA ASP A 18 -5.60 -16.68 -19.95
C ASP A 18 -6.75 -15.82 -20.53
N ASP A 19 -6.61 -15.41 -21.79
CA ASP A 19 -7.62 -14.60 -22.48
C ASP A 19 -8.97 -15.34 -22.55
N GLY A 20 -9.91 -14.92 -21.70
CA GLY A 20 -11.22 -15.52 -21.60
C GLY A 20 -11.28 -16.86 -20.87
N ASP A 21 -10.24 -17.31 -20.19
CA ASP A 21 -10.20 -18.60 -19.50
C ASP A 21 -9.42 -18.50 -18.16
N VAL A 22 -10.09 -18.78 -17.04
CA VAL A 22 -9.55 -18.58 -15.69
C VAL A 22 -9.84 -19.77 -14.80
N GLU A 23 -8.84 -20.12 -13.99
CA GLU A 23 -8.94 -21.15 -12.97
C GLU A 23 -8.65 -20.56 -11.59
N VAL A 24 -9.52 -20.83 -10.63
CA VAL A 24 -9.41 -20.38 -9.24
C VAL A 24 -9.48 -21.55 -8.28
N ARG A 25 -8.89 -21.39 -7.09
CA ARG A 25 -8.82 -22.39 -6.05
C ARG A 25 -9.31 -21.82 -4.73
N LEU A 26 -10.04 -22.62 -3.97
CA LEU A 26 -10.42 -22.30 -2.60
C LEU A 26 -10.18 -23.51 -1.71
N ASP A 27 -9.35 -23.37 -0.68
CA ASP A 27 -9.26 -24.36 0.39
C ASP A 27 -10.42 -24.16 1.37
N LEU A 28 -11.27 -25.18 1.52
CA LEU A 28 -12.41 -25.11 2.42
C LEU A 28 -11.96 -25.06 3.87
N LYS A 29 -12.51 -24.09 4.61
CA LYS A 29 -12.32 -23.90 6.05
C LYS A 29 -13.65 -24.14 6.76
N PRO A 30 -13.68 -24.38 8.08
CA PRO A 30 -14.92 -24.65 8.80
C PRO A 30 -16.02 -23.60 8.60
N HIS A 31 -15.66 -22.32 8.46
CA HIS A 31 -16.62 -21.22 8.22
C HIS A 31 -17.18 -21.17 6.79
N HIS A 32 -16.62 -21.96 5.85
CA HIS A 32 -17.16 -22.11 4.49
C HIS A 32 -18.26 -23.17 4.42
N LEU A 33 -18.46 -23.97 5.48
CA LEU A 33 -19.37 -25.10 5.49
C LEU A 33 -20.74 -24.70 6.06
N ASN A 34 -21.78 -25.38 5.62
CA ASN A 34 -23.12 -25.30 6.20
C ASN A 34 -23.26 -26.26 7.40
N GLY A 35 -24.43 -26.25 8.06
CA GLY A 35 -24.71 -27.10 9.23
C GLY A 35 -24.69 -28.61 8.98
N ARG A 36 -24.48 -29.06 7.73
CA ARG A 36 -24.27 -30.47 7.36
C ARG A 36 -22.81 -30.82 7.06
N GLY A 37 -21.89 -29.88 7.28
CA GLY A 37 -20.46 -30.06 6.99
C GLY A 37 -20.14 -30.13 5.49
N VAL A 38 -20.95 -29.46 4.66
CA VAL A 38 -20.74 -29.34 3.21
C VAL A 38 -20.56 -27.87 2.86
N ALA A 39 -19.71 -27.54 1.90
CA ALA A 39 -19.53 -26.19 1.38
C ALA A 39 -20.88 -25.49 1.15
N HIS A 40 -21.03 -24.30 1.74
CA HIS A 40 -22.25 -23.53 1.63
C HIS A 40 -22.49 -23.14 0.17
N GLY A 41 -23.73 -23.24 -0.31
CA GLY A 41 -24.06 -22.95 -1.72
C GLY A 41 -23.62 -21.54 -2.15
N GLY A 42 -23.74 -20.56 -1.25
CA GLY A 42 -23.25 -19.19 -1.49
C GLY A 42 -21.73 -19.09 -1.64
N VAL A 43 -20.94 -19.92 -0.95
CA VAL A 43 -19.48 -19.97 -1.14
C VAL A 43 -19.14 -20.54 -2.52
N ILE A 44 -19.81 -21.63 -2.91
CA ILE A 44 -19.64 -22.24 -4.24
C ILE A 44 -19.99 -21.24 -5.34
N THR A 45 -21.14 -20.55 -5.23
CA THR A 45 -21.54 -19.51 -6.17
C THR A 45 -20.57 -18.34 -6.21
N ALA A 46 -20.04 -17.90 -5.07
CA ALA A 46 -19.04 -16.83 -5.01
C ALA A 46 -17.74 -17.20 -5.74
N VAL A 47 -17.23 -18.43 -5.56
CA VAL A 47 -16.04 -18.91 -6.28
C VAL A 47 -16.28 -18.98 -7.79
N LEU A 48 -17.46 -19.47 -8.19
CA LEU A 48 -17.86 -19.49 -9.61
C LEU A 48 -18.00 -18.08 -10.18
N ASP A 49 -18.66 -17.15 -9.49
CA ASP A 49 -18.78 -15.74 -9.92
C ASP A 49 -17.40 -15.11 -10.13
N SER A 50 -16.46 -15.41 -9.22
CA SER A 50 -15.09 -14.93 -9.29
C SER A 50 -14.34 -15.46 -10.50
N ALA A 51 -14.46 -16.76 -10.79
CA ALA A 51 -13.84 -17.38 -11.96
C ALA A 51 -14.41 -16.80 -13.26
N LEU A 52 -15.74 -16.67 -13.35
CA LEU A 52 -16.42 -16.14 -14.54
C LEU A 52 -16.15 -14.65 -14.77
N GLY A 53 -16.25 -13.85 -13.72
CA GLY A 53 -15.94 -12.43 -13.77
C GLY A 53 -14.49 -12.18 -14.17
N ALA A 54 -13.55 -12.94 -13.60
CA ALA A 54 -12.15 -12.88 -13.99
C ALA A 54 -11.93 -13.26 -15.46
N ALA A 55 -12.58 -14.31 -15.96
CA ALA A 55 -12.50 -14.68 -17.38
C ALA A 55 -13.01 -13.56 -18.29
N VAL A 56 -14.13 -12.90 -17.93
CA VAL A 56 -14.63 -11.74 -18.66
C VAL A 56 -13.64 -10.58 -18.64
N ILE A 57 -13.06 -10.27 -17.46
CA ILE A 57 -12.06 -9.21 -17.29
C ILE A 57 -10.83 -9.47 -18.17
N CYS A 58 -10.34 -10.71 -18.22
CA CYS A 58 -9.19 -11.07 -19.04
C CYS A 58 -9.46 -10.95 -20.56
N SER A 59 -10.73 -10.91 -20.98
CA SER A 59 -11.13 -10.80 -22.40
C SER A 59 -11.40 -9.36 -22.89
N MET A 60 -11.22 -8.37 -22.02
CA MET A 60 -11.49 -6.96 -22.34
C MET A 60 -10.23 -6.09 -22.25
N PRO A 61 -10.20 -4.94 -22.96
CA PRO A 61 -9.12 -3.98 -22.81
C PRO A 61 -8.99 -3.49 -21.37
N GLU A 62 -7.80 -3.04 -20.97
CA GLU A 62 -7.54 -2.58 -19.60
C GLU A 62 -8.41 -1.38 -19.20
N GLU A 63 -8.85 -0.57 -20.18
CA GLU A 63 -9.67 0.62 -19.95
C GLU A 63 -11.17 0.32 -19.86
N TRP A 64 -11.56 -0.93 -19.60
CA TRP A 64 -12.96 -1.35 -19.55
C TRP A 64 -13.34 -1.92 -18.19
N TRP A 65 -14.61 -1.78 -17.84
CA TRP A 65 -15.21 -2.37 -16.65
C TRP A 65 -16.32 -3.34 -17.04
N CYS A 66 -16.59 -4.28 -16.14
CA CYS A 66 -17.76 -5.15 -16.24
C CYS A 66 -18.50 -5.30 -14.91
N ALA A 67 -19.80 -5.54 -14.97
CA ALA A 67 -20.57 -5.98 -13.80
C ALA A 67 -21.47 -7.15 -14.16
N THR A 68 -21.54 -8.11 -13.24
CA THR A 68 -22.46 -9.25 -13.33
C THR A 68 -23.90 -8.72 -13.34
N THR A 69 -24.66 -8.97 -14.41
CA THR A 69 -26.08 -8.61 -14.50
C THR A 69 -26.98 -9.79 -14.11
N SER A 70 -26.51 -11.00 -14.37
CA SER A 70 -27.22 -12.23 -14.04
C SER A 70 -26.22 -13.36 -13.84
N LEU A 71 -26.43 -14.17 -12.81
CA LEU A 71 -25.67 -15.38 -12.56
C LEU A 71 -26.64 -16.49 -12.18
N THR A 72 -26.50 -17.65 -12.80
CA THR A 72 -27.23 -18.86 -12.43
C THR A 72 -26.23 -19.94 -12.05
N THR A 73 -26.48 -20.61 -10.93
CA THR A 73 -25.66 -21.74 -10.45
C THR A 73 -26.54 -22.98 -10.32
N GLN A 74 -26.12 -24.10 -10.89
CA GLN A 74 -26.74 -25.40 -10.72
C GLN A 74 -25.85 -26.28 -9.84
N PHE A 75 -26.39 -26.74 -8.72
CA PHE A 75 -25.69 -27.61 -7.79
C PHE A 75 -25.88 -29.08 -8.20
N VAL A 76 -24.76 -29.77 -8.44
CA VAL A 76 -24.72 -31.17 -8.90
C VAL A 76 -24.31 -32.10 -7.76
N GLY A 77 -23.43 -31.63 -6.87
CA GLY A 77 -22.89 -32.39 -5.75
C GLY A 77 -22.53 -31.49 -4.57
N GLY A 78 -22.03 -32.09 -3.49
CA GLY A 78 -21.52 -31.38 -2.33
C GLY A 78 -20.05 -31.71 -2.07
N ALA A 79 -19.29 -30.74 -1.58
CA ALA A 79 -17.90 -30.90 -1.13
C ALA A 79 -17.83 -30.72 0.39
N ARG A 80 -17.23 -31.65 1.13
CA ARG A 80 -17.21 -31.63 2.61
C ARG A 80 -15.95 -31.00 3.17
N GLU A 81 -14.80 -31.51 2.77
CA GLU A 81 -13.47 -31.03 3.18
C GLU A 81 -12.51 -31.17 2.01
N GLY A 82 -11.53 -30.27 1.93
CA GLY A 82 -10.54 -30.21 0.86
C GLY A 82 -10.67 -28.97 -0.03
N THR A 83 -10.09 -29.06 -1.21
CA THR A 83 -10.00 -27.94 -2.15
C THR A 83 -11.18 -27.94 -3.12
N LEU A 84 -11.67 -26.75 -3.45
CA LEU A 84 -12.53 -26.49 -4.60
C LEU A 84 -11.71 -25.84 -5.71
N VAL A 85 -11.89 -26.30 -6.95
CA VAL A 85 -11.25 -25.73 -8.13
C VAL A 85 -12.34 -25.27 -9.10
N GLY A 86 -12.43 -23.97 -9.32
CA GLY A 86 -13.41 -23.33 -10.19
C GLY A 86 -12.78 -22.93 -11.52
N HIS A 87 -13.44 -23.28 -12.61
CA HIS A 87 -13.03 -22.94 -13.97
C HIS A 87 -14.10 -22.04 -14.58
N GLY A 88 -13.68 -20.91 -15.12
CA GLY A 88 -14.54 -19.96 -15.81
C GLY A 88 -14.02 -19.69 -17.20
N ARG A 89 -14.93 -19.67 -18.19
CA ARG A 89 -14.59 -19.32 -19.57
C ARG A 89 -15.60 -18.37 -20.18
N VAL A 90 -15.11 -17.46 -21.02
CA VAL A 90 -15.94 -16.60 -21.86
C VAL A 90 -16.50 -17.45 -23.00
N VAL A 91 -17.83 -17.52 -23.07
CA VAL A 91 -18.55 -18.20 -24.16
C VAL A 91 -18.64 -17.28 -25.37
N ARG A 92 -18.94 -16.00 -25.14
CA ARG A 92 -19.05 -14.99 -26.19
C ARG A 92 -18.84 -13.59 -25.63
N ARG A 93 -17.99 -12.80 -26.29
CA ARG A 93 -17.78 -11.38 -25.98
C ARG A 93 -18.40 -10.49 -27.06
N GLY A 94 -19.40 -9.71 -26.68
CA GLY A 94 -19.97 -8.64 -27.51
C GLY A 94 -19.33 -7.28 -27.22
N ARG A 95 -19.94 -6.21 -27.75
CA ARG A 95 -19.46 -4.84 -27.53
C ARG A 95 -19.80 -4.29 -26.14
N SER A 96 -20.97 -4.62 -25.60
CA SER A 96 -21.45 -4.10 -24.31
C SER A 96 -21.91 -5.19 -23.36
N VAL A 97 -21.77 -6.46 -23.78
CA VAL A 97 -22.22 -7.63 -23.01
C VAL A 97 -21.26 -8.79 -23.28
N ALA A 98 -20.89 -9.52 -22.23
CA ALA A 98 -20.22 -10.81 -22.32
C ALA A 98 -21.04 -11.92 -21.66
N PHE A 99 -20.89 -13.13 -22.17
CA PHE A 99 -21.45 -14.35 -21.61
C PHE A 99 -20.31 -15.26 -21.18
N ALA A 100 -20.38 -15.80 -19.98
CA ALA A 100 -19.40 -16.73 -19.47
C ALA A 100 -20.09 -17.94 -18.82
N SER A 101 -19.41 -19.08 -18.86
CA SER A 101 -19.84 -20.35 -18.28
C SER A 101 -18.70 -21.01 -17.55
N GLY A 102 -18.99 -21.82 -16.55
CA GLY A 102 -17.96 -22.45 -15.75
C GLY A 102 -18.48 -23.59 -14.89
N GLU A 103 -17.53 -24.26 -14.28
CA GLU A 103 -17.75 -25.43 -13.44
C GLU A 103 -16.81 -25.38 -12.24
N ILE A 104 -17.20 -26.04 -11.16
CA ILE A 104 -16.39 -26.15 -9.96
C ILE A 104 -16.35 -27.61 -9.51
N HIS A 105 -15.15 -28.09 -9.22
CA HIS A 105 -14.84 -29.46 -8.86
C HIS A 105 -14.27 -29.51 -7.44
N ASP A 106 -14.43 -30.65 -6.77
CA ASP A 106 -13.69 -30.94 -5.55
C ASP A 106 -12.26 -31.40 -5.84
N GLY A 107 -11.45 -31.58 -4.79
CA GLY A 107 -10.06 -32.02 -4.91
C GLY A 107 -9.87 -33.42 -5.52
N ALA A 108 -10.94 -34.21 -5.66
CA ALA A 108 -10.91 -35.49 -6.38
C ALA A 108 -11.33 -35.35 -7.86
N GLY A 109 -11.59 -34.12 -8.33
CA GLY A 109 -12.03 -33.81 -9.68
C GLY A 109 -13.53 -34.03 -9.91
N LYS A 110 -14.32 -34.30 -8.88
CA LYS A 110 -15.77 -34.52 -9.03
C LYS A 110 -16.49 -33.19 -9.18
N LEU A 111 -17.39 -33.12 -10.18
CA LEU A 111 -18.21 -31.94 -10.42
C LEU A 111 -19.14 -31.63 -9.22
N VAL A 112 -19.05 -30.41 -8.70
CA VAL A 112 -19.84 -29.90 -7.57
C VAL A 112 -20.96 -28.99 -8.07
N ALA A 113 -20.66 -28.05 -8.95
CA ALA A 113 -21.66 -27.15 -9.53
C ALA A 113 -21.22 -26.61 -10.89
N THR A 114 -22.19 -26.14 -11.67
CA THR A 114 -21.98 -25.37 -12.90
C THR A 114 -22.59 -24.00 -12.77
N ALA A 115 -22.05 -23.02 -13.49
CA ALA A 115 -22.64 -21.69 -13.57
C ALA A 115 -22.57 -21.11 -14.97
N SER A 116 -23.51 -20.22 -15.25
CA SER A 116 -23.50 -19.35 -16.42
C SER A 116 -24.00 -17.98 -16.04
N GLY A 117 -23.42 -16.95 -16.65
CA GLY A 117 -23.80 -15.58 -16.37
C GLY A 117 -23.64 -14.64 -17.54
N THR A 118 -24.11 -13.42 -17.31
CA THR A 118 -24.03 -12.29 -18.24
C THR A 118 -23.40 -11.11 -17.52
N TRP A 119 -22.48 -10.43 -18.21
CA TRP A 119 -21.80 -9.24 -17.73
C TRP A 119 -22.08 -8.08 -18.67
N HIS A 120 -22.50 -6.94 -18.13
CA HIS A 120 -22.52 -5.69 -18.89
C HIS A 120 -21.11 -5.12 -18.94
N LEU A 121 -20.69 -4.61 -20.10
CA LEU A 121 -19.34 -4.09 -20.37
C LEU A 121 -19.42 -2.63 -20.77
N TRP A 122 -18.51 -1.80 -20.25
CA TRP A 122 -18.43 -0.40 -20.65
C TRP A 122 -17.01 0.13 -20.51
N PRO A 123 -16.61 1.07 -21.39
CA PRO A 123 -15.34 1.77 -21.24
C PRO A 123 -15.38 2.62 -19.97
N TYR A 124 -14.26 2.64 -19.30
CA TYR A 124 -14.01 3.41 -18.12
C TYR A 124 -13.57 4.84 -18.53
N LYS A 125 -14.08 5.92 -17.89
CA LYS A 125 -13.67 7.31 -18.23
C LYS A 125 -12.25 7.56 -17.72
N PRO A 126 -11.27 8.08 -18.47
CA PRO A 126 -9.97 8.39 -17.86
C PRO A 126 -10.10 9.23 -16.58
N GLY A 127 -9.59 8.75 -15.43
CA GLY A 127 -9.56 9.47 -14.14
C GLY A 127 -10.62 9.15 -13.07
N THR A 128 -11.61 8.29 -13.30
CA THR A 128 -12.60 7.87 -12.26
C THR A 128 -12.45 6.38 -11.90
N ARG A 129 -11.27 5.76 -12.17
CA ARG A 129 -11.02 4.38 -11.72
C ARG A 129 -11.26 4.54 -10.24
N PRO A 130 -12.19 3.80 -9.61
CA PRO A 130 -12.11 3.73 -8.17
C PRO A 130 -10.76 3.05 -7.94
N ALA A 131 -9.70 3.86 -7.76
CA ALA A 131 -8.73 3.56 -6.74
C ALA A 131 -9.61 3.14 -5.57
N GLY A 132 -9.46 1.91 -5.05
CA GLY A 132 -10.13 1.57 -3.81
C GLY A 132 -9.85 2.74 -2.86
N GLY A 133 -10.90 3.49 -2.52
CA GLY A 133 -10.89 4.97 -2.42
C GLY A 133 -10.15 5.55 -1.22
N GLY A 134 -8.87 5.21 -1.10
CA GLY A 134 -7.99 5.67 -0.06
C GLY A 134 -6.58 5.91 -0.61
N PRO A 135 -5.71 6.50 0.23
CA PRO A 135 -4.33 6.80 -0.13
C PRO A 135 -3.55 5.51 -0.47
N TRP A 136 -2.60 5.60 -1.40
CA TRP A 136 -1.85 4.46 -1.93
C TRP A 136 -0.40 4.84 -2.22
N VAL A 137 0.49 3.87 -2.39
CA VAL A 137 1.83 4.05 -2.97
C VAL A 137 2.00 3.19 -4.21
N ARG A 138 2.85 3.60 -5.16
CA ARG A 138 3.08 2.86 -6.40
C ARG A 138 4.45 2.19 -6.37
N MET A 139 4.48 0.92 -6.75
CA MET A 139 5.74 0.19 -6.94
C MET A 139 6.43 0.68 -8.22
N ARG A 140 7.72 1.00 -8.16
CA ARG A 140 8.53 1.37 -9.32
C ARG A 140 8.50 0.23 -10.34
N GLU A 141 8.39 0.57 -11.62
CA GLU A 141 8.35 -0.36 -12.76
C GLU A 141 7.15 -1.33 -12.82
N ARG A 142 6.29 -1.36 -11.80
CA ARG A 142 5.06 -2.16 -11.78
C ARG A 142 3.87 -1.22 -11.76
N ALA A 143 2.83 -1.47 -12.56
CA ALA A 143 1.57 -0.75 -12.46
C ALA A 143 0.76 -1.11 -11.17
N GLU A 144 1.42 -1.66 -10.15
CA GLU A 144 0.83 -2.08 -8.88
C GLU A 144 0.80 -0.91 -7.91
N THR A 145 -0.39 -0.62 -7.37
CA THR A 145 -0.59 0.32 -6.27
C THR A 145 -0.93 -0.43 -5.00
N ILE A 146 -0.31 -0.05 -3.88
CA ILE A 146 -0.52 -0.63 -2.56
C ILE A 146 -1.34 0.36 -1.73
N PRO A 147 -2.53 0.00 -1.23
CA PRO A 147 -3.27 0.84 -0.30
C PRO A 147 -2.46 1.12 0.97
N VAL A 148 -2.52 2.35 1.48
CA VAL A 148 -1.81 2.75 2.70
C VAL A 148 -2.76 2.77 3.88
N GLY A 149 -2.44 1.96 4.90
CA GLY A 149 -3.22 1.86 6.14
C GLY A 149 -2.88 2.97 7.13
N LYS A 150 -1.60 3.08 7.49
CA LYS A 150 -1.08 4.11 8.39
C LYS A 150 0.32 4.57 7.99
N ILE A 151 0.66 5.79 8.41
CA ILE A 151 2.00 6.37 8.26
C ILE A 151 2.58 6.60 9.66
N LEU A 152 3.61 5.85 9.99
CA LEU A 152 4.40 6.01 11.20
C LEU A 152 5.65 6.82 10.88
N CYS A 153 6.03 7.74 11.74
CA CYS A 153 7.21 8.57 11.57
C CYS A 153 8.08 8.49 12.82
N VAL A 154 9.39 8.59 12.61
CA VAL A 154 10.39 8.47 13.66
C VAL A 154 11.11 9.80 13.84
N GLY A 155 10.94 10.41 15.01
CA GLY A 155 11.72 11.57 15.40
C GLY A 155 13.09 11.17 15.92
N ARG A 156 14.09 12.04 15.74
CA ARG A 156 15.42 11.97 16.38
C ARG A 156 16.29 10.78 15.96
N ASN A 157 16.23 10.38 14.68
CA ASN A 157 16.98 9.21 14.22
C ASN A 157 18.34 9.53 13.56
N TYR A 158 18.77 10.80 13.50
CA TYR A 158 20.12 11.18 13.03
C TYR A 158 20.80 12.01 14.12
N SER A 159 22.02 11.62 14.51
CA SER A 159 22.75 12.21 15.63
C SER A 159 23.01 13.71 15.49
N GLU A 160 23.37 14.20 14.30
CA GLU A 160 23.58 15.63 14.05
C GLU A 160 22.27 16.43 14.18
N HIS A 161 21.15 15.88 13.71
CA HIS A 161 19.85 16.51 13.88
C HIS A 161 19.36 16.49 15.34
N VAL A 162 19.70 15.45 16.10
CA VAL A 162 19.47 15.39 17.56
C VAL A 162 20.25 16.48 18.28
N ALA A 163 21.50 16.72 17.87
CA ALA A 163 22.34 17.79 18.41
C ALA A 163 21.80 19.19 18.05
N GLU A 164 21.36 19.43 16.80
CA GLU A 164 20.69 20.67 16.38
C GLU A 164 19.46 20.98 17.25
N MET A 165 18.73 19.93 17.65
CA MET A 165 17.50 20.03 18.42
C MET A 165 17.72 20.02 19.95
N GLY A 166 18.96 19.86 20.41
CA GLY A 166 19.35 19.94 21.82
C GLY A 166 18.87 18.78 22.70
N TYR A 167 18.82 17.55 22.18
CA TYR A 167 18.41 16.35 22.93
C TYR A 167 19.60 15.45 23.32
N ASP A 168 19.46 14.66 24.39
CA ASP A 168 20.46 13.68 24.85
C ASP A 168 20.52 12.43 23.97
N GLU A 169 21.74 11.96 23.67
CA GLU A 169 22.00 10.70 22.96
C GLU A 169 21.43 9.48 23.73
N GLY A 170 20.84 8.52 23.00
CA GLY A 170 20.37 7.24 23.57
C GLY A 170 18.92 7.19 24.04
N SER A 171 18.14 8.26 23.86
CA SER A 171 16.69 8.22 24.06
C SER A 171 16.02 7.25 23.07
N PRO A 172 14.99 6.47 23.46
CA PRO A 172 14.25 5.64 22.51
C PRO A 172 13.64 6.48 21.39
N PRO A 173 13.50 5.91 20.17
CA PRO A 173 12.94 6.64 19.04
C PRO A 173 11.52 7.12 19.36
N VAL A 174 11.23 8.39 19.06
CA VAL A 174 9.90 8.95 19.26
C VAL A 174 9.04 8.59 18.06
N LEU A 175 7.96 7.85 18.31
CA LEU A 175 6.97 7.52 17.30
C LEU A 175 5.83 8.53 17.28
N PHE A 176 5.43 8.95 16.08
CA PHE A 176 4.20 9.70 15.86
C PHE A 176 3.56 9.30 14.53
N PHE A 177 2.30 9.69 14.33
CA PHE A 177 1.53 9.35 13.15
C PHE A 177 1.32 10.53 12.22
N LYS A 178 1.20 10.22 10.93
CA LYS A 178 0.51 11.05 9.94
C LYS A 178 -0.73 10.29 9.44
N PRO A 179 -1.85 10.98 9.17
CA PRO A 179 -2.98 10.32 8.53
C PRO A 179 -2.61 9.96 7.08
N PRO A 180 -3.13 8.85 6.52
CA PRO A 180 -2.89 8.51 5.10
C PRO A 180 -3.27 9.65 4.14
N SER A 181 -4.24 10.50 4.49
CA SER A 181 -4.66 11.66 3.68
C SER A 181 -3.57 12.72 3.53
N ALA A 182 -2.51 12.68 4.35
CA ALA A 182 -1.36 13.57 4.22
C ALA A 182 -0.44 13.22 3.04
N LEU A 183 -0.64 12.07 2.37
CA LEU A 183 0.19 11.68 1.23
C LEU A 183 0.10 12.69 0.08
N LEU A 184 1.26 13.07 -0.42
CA LEU A 184 1.42 13.81 -1.67
C LEU A 184 2.35 13.00 -2.58
N HIS A 185 1.97 12.79 -3.82
CA HIS A 185 2.80 12.00 -4.74
C HIS A 185 3.81 12.85 -5.49
N GLU A 186 4.81 12.19 -6.06
CA GLU A 186 5.73 12.75 -7.05
C GLU A 186 5.04 13.68 -8.06
N GLY A 187 5.61 14.86 -8.26
CA GLY A 187 5.06 15.92 -9.12
C GLY A 187 3.88 16.68 -8.52
N GLY A 188 3.49 16.37 -7.27
CA GLY A 188 2.40 17.03 -6.57
C GLY A 188 2.75 18.45 -6.12
N THR A 189 1.69 19.20 -5.78
CA THR A 189 1.80 20.55 -5.22
C THR A 189 1.39 20.54 -3.75
N LEU A 190 2.30 20.96 -2.88
CA LEU A 190 2.04 21.22 -1.48
C LEU A 190 1.41 22.59 -1.32
N HIS A 191 0.17 22.63 -0.85
CA HIS A 191 -0.51 23.88 -0.49
C HIS A 191 -0.20 24.21 0.97
N LEU A 192 0.47 25.33 1.22
CA LEU A 192 0.82 25.71 2.58
C LEU A 192 -0.45 26.08 3.38
N PRO A 193 -0.66 25.50 4.59
CA PRO A 193 -1.83 25.82 5.40
C PRO A 193 -1.85 27.29 5.83
N GLU A 194 -2.95 27.99 5.57
CA GLU A 194 -3.13 29.36 6.04
C GLU A 194 -3.06 29.44 7.58
N GLY A 195 -2.32 30.42 8.10
CA GLY A 195 -2.17 30.63 9.54
C GLY A 195 -1.33 29.59 10.30
N GLY A 196 -0.72 28.63 9.60
CA GLY A 196 0.07 27.55 10.20
C GLY A 196 1.51 27.91 10.59
N GLY A 197 2.02 29.06 10.14
CA GLY A 197 3.43 29.44 10.31
C GLY A 197 4.34 28.86 9.22
N ALA A 198 5.63 28.72 9.53
CA ALA A 198 6.61 28.20 8.61
C ALA A 198 6.49 26.67 8.49
N VAL A 199 6.38 26.19 7.26
CA VAL A 199 6.50 24.75 6.95
C VAL A 199 7.96 24.45 6.67
N HIS A 200 8.51 23.45 7.35
CA HIS A 200 9.87 22.98 7.15
C HIS A 200 9.90 21.67 6.36
N HIS A 201 10.94 21.51 5.54
CA HIS A 201 11.24 20.26 4.85
C HIS A 201 12.10 19.34 5.73
N GLU A 202 11.84 18.04 5.67
CA GLU A 202 12.63 17.01 6.34
C GLU A 202 12.73 15.81 5.38
N VAL A 203 13.85 15.61 4.70
CA VAL A 203 14.02 14.46 3.77
C VAL A 203 14.27 13.16 4.50
N GLU A 204 13.53 12.11 4.15
CA GLU A 204 13.60 10.82 4.85
C GLU A 204 13.59 9.62 3.89
N LEU A 205 14.22 8.53 4.34
CA LEU A 205 13.96 7.20 3.80
C LEU A 205 12.58 6.74 4.28
N VAL A 206 11.77 6.20 3.38
CA VAL A 206 10.46 5.62 3.71
C VAL A 206 10.49 4.12 3.46
N VAL A 207 10.07 3.35 4.46
CA VAL A 207 9.94 1.89 4.39
C VAL A 207 8.48 1.54 4.16
N VAL A 208 8.20 0.64 3.21
CA VAL A 208 6.85 0.10 2.97
C VAL A 208 6.77 -1.32 3.49
N ILE A 209 5.82 -1.60 4.37
CA ILE A 209 5.60 -2.94 4.92
C ILE A 209 4.88 -3.81 3.90
N GLY A 210 5.40 -5.02 3.64
CA GLY A 210 4.84 -6.02 2.73
C GLY A 210 4.13 -7.16 3.45
N THR A 211 4.76 -7.68 4.48
CA THR A 211 4.24 -8.80 5.29
C THR A 211 3.77 -8.25 6.64
N PRO A 212 2.49 -8.44 7.02
CA PRO A 212 2.02 -7.99 8.33
C PRO A 212 2.76 -8.65 9.49
N GLY A 213 2.87 -7.96 10.64
CA GLY A 213 3.51 -8.51 11.83
C GLY A 213 3.32 -7.68 13.09
N ARG A 214 3.41 -8.34 14.24
CA ARG A 214 3.36 -7.73 15.58
C ARG A 214 4.48 -8.33 16.43
N ALA A 215 5.12 -7.49 17.25
CA ALA A 215 6.28 -7.87 18.06
C ALA A 215 7.34 -8.62 17.24
N ILE A 216 7.70 -8.03 16.09
CA ILE A 216 8.67 -8.59 15.16
C ILE A 216 10.06 -8.52 15.80
N GLU A 217 10.77 -9.64 15.80
CA GLU A 217 12.17 -9.69 16.22
C GLU A 217 13.05 -8.95 15.21
N GLU A 218 14.03 -8.17 15.68
CA GLU A 218 14.88 -7.33 14.81
C GLU A 218 15.56 -8.14 13.69
N ALA A 219 16.02 -9.35 14.01
CA ALA A 219 16.66 -10.24 13.04
C ALA A 219 15.75 -10.64 11.85
N ASN A 220 14.43 -10.58 12.02
CA ASN A 220 13.45 -10.93 11.00
C ASN A 220 12.80 -9.69 10.37
N ALA A 221 13.13 -8.48 10.85
CA ALA A 221 12.42 -7.26 10.49
C ALA A 221 12.45 -6.94 8.99
N LEU A 222 13.57 -7.21 8.32
CA LEU A 222 13.72 -6.91 6.89
C LEU A 222 12.88 -7.84 6.00
N ASP A 223 12.51 -9.04 6.46
CA ASP A 223 11.62 -9.96 5.74
C ASP A 223 10.19 -9.41 5.61
N HIS A 224 9.85 -8.40 6.42
CA HIS A 224 8.57 -7.71 6.37
C HIS A 224 8.56 -6.53 5.41
N VAL A 225 9.69 -6.13 4.82
CA VAL A 225 9.79 -4.95 3.96
C VAL A 225 9.45 -5.27 2.52
N LEU A 226 8.47 -4.56 1.96
CA LEU A 226 8.12 -4.63 0.54
C LEU A 226 9.09 -3.83 -0.32
N GLY A 227 9.48 -2.65 0.16
CA GLY A 227 10.32 -1.73 -0.58
C GLY A 227 10.56 -0.41 0.13
N TYR A 228 11.26 0.48 -0.58
CA TYR A 228 11.75 1.75 -0.07
C TYR A 228 11.39 2.91 -1.00
N GLY A 229 11.13 4.08 -0.43
CA GLY A 229 10.89 5.32 -1.17
C GLY A 229 11.66 6.50 -0.56
N VAL A 230 11.68 7.61 -1.29
CA VAL A 230 12.07 8.93 -0.79
C VAL A 230 10.81 9.62 -0.27
N GLY A 231 10.85 10.18 0.93
CA GLY A 231 9.74 10.92 1.49
C GLY A 231 10.16 12.24 2.11
N LEU A 232 9.17 13.11 2.35
CA LEU A 232 9.35 14.33 3.13
C LEU A 232 8.44 14.32 4.36
N ASP A 233 9.00 14.59 5.54
CA ASP A 233 8.23 14.88 6.74
C ASP A 233 8.00 16.39 6.88
N MET A 234 7.02 16.90 6.12
CA MET A 234 6.70 18.33 6.19
C MET A 234 6.13 18.69 7.56
N THR A 235 6.63 19.78 8.12
CA THR A 235 6.38 20.14 9.53
C THR A 235 6.04 21.60 9.70
N LEU A 236 4.88 21.92 10.31
CA LEU A 236 4.57 23.27 10.79
C LEU A 236 5.35 23.53 12.08
N ARG A 237 6.49 24.22 11.97
CA ARG A 237 7.50 24.23 13.04
C ARG A 237 7.02 24.95 14.29
N GLU A 238 6.34 26.08 14.15
CA GLU A 238 5.83 26.86 15.26
C GLU A 238 4.73 26.11 16.02
N LEU A 239 3.83 25.43 15.30
CA LEU A 239 2.80 24.59 15.93
C LEU A 239 3.43 23.40 16.66
N GLN A 240 4.47 22.78 16.09
CA GLN A 240 5.20 21.72 16.77
C GLN A 240 5.85 22.22 18.05
N ALA A 241 6.48 23.39 18.02
CA ALA A 241 7.13 23.99 19.18
C ALA A 241 6.11 24.36 20.28
N ALA A 242 4.98 24.94 19.89
CA ALA A 242 3.87 25.23 20.80
C ALA A 242 3.34 23.96 21.47
N ALA A 243 3.06 22.91 20.69
CA ALA A 243 2.58 21.62 21.19
C ALA A 243 3.59 20.96 22.15
N LYS A 244 4.89 21.00 21.84
CA LYS A 244 5.95 20.53 22.75
C LYS A 244 5.95 21.29 24.08
N LYS A 245 5.77 22.60 24.05
CA LYS A 245 5.75 23.46 25.25
C LYS A 245 4.51 23.23 26.13
N SER A 246 3.36 22.97 25.51
CA SER A 246 2.09 22.71 26.20
C SER A 246 1.88 21.23 26.56
N GLY A 247 2.72 20.32 26.05
CA GLY A 247 2.55 18.87 26.21
C GLY A 247 1.41 18.29 25.36
N GLU A 248 1.02 18.98 24.29
CA GLU A 248 -0.06 18.58 23.39
C GLU A 248 0.43 17.65 22.25
N PRO A 249 -0.48 16.88 21.62
CA PRO A 249 -0.15 16.04 20.47
C PRO A 249 0.34 16.83 19.26
N TRP A 250 1.21 16.22 18.45
CA TRP A 250 1.78 16.85 17.25
C TRP A 250 0.91 16.69 16.00
N CYS A 251 -0.32 16.17 16.13
CA CYS A 251 -1.16 15.75 15.00
C CYS A 251 -1.35 16.84 13.94
N VAL A 252 -1.60 18.09 14.35
CA VAL A 252 -1.75 19.21 13.39
C VAL A 252 -0.41 19.58 12.77
N ALA A 253 0.65 19.64 13.59
CA ALA A 253 1.97 20.07 13.12
C ALA A 253 2.63 19.10 12.14
N LYS A 254 2.32 17.80 12.26
CA LYS A 254 2.90 16.73 11.45
C LYS A 254 1.91 16.10 10.46
N GLY A 255 0.60 16.27 10.62
CA GLY A 255 -0.42 15.51 9.88
C GLY A 255 -1.38 16.34 9.03
N PHE A 256 -1.01 17.55 8.63
CA PHE A 256 -1.80 18.37 7.70
C PHE A 256 -1.79 17.78 6.28
N ASP A 257 -2.69 18.26 5.43
CA ASP A 257 -2.80 17.77 4.04
C ASP A 257 -1.50 18.03 3.27
N GLY A 258 -1.00 17.01 2.57
CA GLY A 258 0.28 17.06 1.88
C GLY A 258 1.52 16.99 2.78
N ALA A 259 1.36 16.70 4.08
CA ALA A 259 2.51 16.64 5.00
C ALA A 259 3.42 15.41 4.84
N ALA A 260 3.04 14.43 4.01
CA ALA A 260 3.81 13.22 3.73
C ALA A 260 4.07 13.00 2.22
N PRO A 261 4.82 13.89 1.54
CA PRO A 261 5.26 13.65 0.17
C PRO A 261 6.05 12.35 0.01
N ILE A 262 5.82 11.60 -1.06
CA ILE A 262 6.45 10.30 -1.31
C ILE A 262 6.70 10.00 -2.80
N SER A 263 7.85 9.39 -3.09
CA SER A 263 8.22 8.88 -4.42
C SER A 263 7.55 7.53 -4.75
N ASP A 264 7.82 7.01 -5.95
CA ASP A 264 7.60 5.59 -6.23
C ASP A 264 8.51 4.70 -5.37
N ILE A 265 8.06 3.46 -5.14
CA ILE A 265 8.67 2.52 -4.21
C ILE A 265 9.55 1.51 -4.94
N VAL A 266 10.82 1.45 -4.58
CA VAL A 266 11.76 0.44 -5.09
C VAL A 266 11.62 -0.86 -4.31
N PRO A 267 11.53 -2.03 -4.98
CA PRO A 267 11.49 -3.31 -4.31
C PRO A 267 12.68 -3.54 -3.36
N ALA A 268 12.42 -4.06 -2.16
CA ALA A 268 13.46 -4.32 -1.16
C ALA A 268 14.53 -5.31 -1.66
N ALA A 269 14.13 -6.25 -2.52
CA ALA A 269 15.03 -7.23 -3.15
C ALA A 269 16.19 -6.59 -3.95
N GLU A 270 16.06 -5.33 -4.38
CA GLU A 270 17.11 -4.60 -5.11
C GLU A 270 18.11 -3.87 -4.19
N LEU A 271 17.74 -3.64 -2.92
CA LEU A 271 18.42 -2.71 -2.02
C LEU A 271 18.91 -3.33 -0.71
N GLY A 272 18.39 -4.49 -0.31
CA GLY A 272 18.76 -5.11 0.97
C GLY A 272 18.20 -4.31 2.14
N ASP A 273 19.07 -3.88 3.07
CA ASP A 273 18.69 -3.09 4.26
C ASP A 273 18.59 -1.58 4.00
N ALA A 274 18.92 -1.12 2.78
CA ALA A 274 18.97 0.28 2.37
C ALA A 274 19.90 1.16 3.24
N SER A 275 20.93 0.58 3.85
CA SER A 275 21.98 1.30 4.57
C SER A 275 23.09 1.80 3.64
N GLY A 276 23.81 2.85 4.04
CA GLY A 276 24.97 3.36 3.31
C GLY A 276 24.64 4.22 2.08
N LEU A 277 23.37 4.55 1.86
CA LEU A 277 22.89 5.36 0.73
C LEU A 277 22.96 6.85 1.02
N GLU A 278 23.48 7.64 0.07
CA GLU A 278 23.41 9.11 0.14
C GLU A 278 21.95 9.59 0.07
N ILE A 279 21.58 10.49 0.99
CA ILE A 279 20.28 11.17 1.04
C ILE A 279 20.51 12.67 0.88
N LYS A 280 19.72 13.31 0.02
CA LYS A 280 19.92 14.72 -0.34
C LYS A 280 18.58 15.43 -0.60
N LEU A 281 18.50 16.71 -0.25
CA LEU A 281 17.41 17.61 -0.60
C LEU A 281 17.93 18.96 -1.06
N ASP A 282 17.43 19.39 -2.21
CA ASP A 282 17.61 20.72 -2.80
C ASP A 282 16.30 21.51 -2.74
N VAL A 283 16.39 22.81 -2.46
CA VAL A 283 15.29 23.77 -2.62
C VAL A 283 15.73 24.78 -3.67
N ASN A 284 15.01 24.87 -4.79
CA ASN A 284 15.35 25.71 -5.94
C ASN A 284 16.80 25.49 -6.46
N GLY A 285 17.28 24.24 -6.40
CA GLY A 285 18.62 23.86 -6.82
C GLY A 285 19.73 24.12 -5.80
N GLU A 286 19.42 24.70 -4.64
CA GLU A 286 20.36 24.87 -3.53
C GLU A 286 20.22 23.70 -2.54
N THR A 287 21.32 22.97 -2.29
CA THR A 287 21.32 21.87 -1.31
C THR A 287 21.12 22.39 0.10
N ARG A 288 20.05 21.91 0.73
CA ARG A 288 19.69 22.24 2.12
C ARG A 288 19.95 21.09 3.07
N GLN A 289 19.74 19.85 2.64
CA GLN A 289 20.06 18.66 3.43
C GLN A 289 20.93 17.70 2.63
N ARG A 290 21.90 17.10 3.30
CA ARG A 290 22.74 16.02 2.77
C ARG A 290 23.20 15.15 3.94
N GLY A 291 23.14 13.85 3.76
CA GLY A 291 23.62 12.89 4.76
C GLY A 291 23.73 11.50 4.17
N ASN A 292 23.90 10.50 5.03
CA ASN A 292 23.92 9.10 4.65
C ASN A 292 23.04 8.26 5.58
N THR A 293 22.28 7.33 5.02
CA THR A 293 21.40 6.43 5.80
C THR A 293 22.15 5.57 6.83
N SER A 294 23.48 5.38 6.69
CA SER A 294 24.30 4.74 7.73
C SER A 294 24.46 5.58 9.01
N GLU A 295 24.13 6.87 8.96
CA GLU A 295 24.20 7.80 10.11
C GLU A 295 22.94 7.71 10.99
N MET A 296 22.00 6.84 10.64
CA MET A 296 20.83 6.58 11.48
C MET A 296 21.24 5.98 12.82
N SER A 297 20.79 6.59 13.92
CA SER A 297 20.99 6.08 15.28
C SER A 297 20.33 4.72 15.50
N HIS A 298 19.20 4.48 14.83
CA HIS A 298 18.49 3.21 14.81
C HIS A 298 18.29 2.75 13.35
N SER A 299 18.74 1.54 13.05
CA SER A 299 18.57 0.91 11.74
C SER A 299 17.10 0.69 11.40
N VAL A 300 16.79 0.50 10.11
CA VAL A 300 15.44 0.13 9.65
C VAL A 300 14.89 -1.09 10.40
N ALA A 301 15.73 -2.11 10.60
CA ALA A 301 15.35 -3.32 11.34
C ALA A 301 14.97 -3.00 12.80
N ALA A 302 15.78 -2.19 13.48
CA ALA A 302 15.53 -1.77 14.86
C ALA A 302 14.24 -0.93 14.98
N LEU A 303 13.97 -0.04 14.00
CA LEU A 303 12.75 0.76 13.96
C LEU A 303 11.49 -0.10 13.79
N ILE A 304 11.52 -1.07 12.87
CA ILE A 304 10.41 -2.01 12.66
C ILE A 304 10.16 -2.85 13.93
N ALA A 305 11.21 -3.38 14.55
CA ALA A 305 11.10 -4.14 15.79
C ALA A 305 10.54 -3.28 16.93
N HIS A 306 11.02 -2.04 17.07
CA HIS A 306 10.53 -1.10 18.07
C HIS A 306 9.05 -0.74 17.85
N ALA A 307 8.66 -0.36 16.63
CA ALA A 307 7.30 0.00 16.29
C ALA A 307 6.31 -1.17 16.49
N SER A 308 6.67 -2.34 15.97
CA SER A 308 5.79 -3.51 15.96
C SER A 308 5.48 -4.08 17.35
N ARG A 309 6.31 -3.77 18.37
CA ARG A 309 6.02 -4.10 19.77
C ARG A 309 4.76 -3.42 20.28
N TRP A 310 4.51 -2.19 19.83
CA TRP A 310 3.40 -1.37 20.29
C TRP A 310 2.22 -1.40 19.32
N ILE A 311 2.50 -1.39 18.02
CA ILE A 311 1.53 -1.19 16.95
C ILE A 311 1.75 -2.30 15.90
N THR A 312 0.74 -3.15 15.65
CA THR A 312 0.80 -4.12 14.54
C THR A 312 1.06 -3.40 13.22
N LEU A 313 2.02 -3.87 12.45
CA LEU A 313 2.32 -3.38 11.11
C LEU A 313 1.57 -4.24 10.09
N ASP A 314 0.87 -3.59 9.18
CA ASP A 314 0.06 -4.21 8.12
C ASP A 314 0.68 -3.92 6.75
N ARG A 315 0.31 -4.71 5.74
CA ARG A 315 0.78 -4.48 4.37
C ARG A 315 0.35 -3.09 3.90
N GLY A 316 1.30 -2.34 3.35
CA GLY A 316 1.11 -0.98 2.85
C GLY A 316 1.33 0.12 3.88
N ASP A 317 1.59 -0.22 5.13
CA ASP A 317 2.01 0.79 6.10
C ASP A 317 3.36 1.38 5.75
N LEU A 318 3.52 2.66 6.07
CA LEU A 318 4.73 3.43 5.81
C LEU A 318 5.45 3.75 7.10
N ILE A 319 6.77 3.65 7.10
CA ILE A 319 7.65 4.12 8.18
C ILE A 319 8.62 5.15 7.63
N TYR A 320 8.44 6.39 8.04
CA TYR A 320 9.34 7.52 7.81
C TYR A 320 10.43 7.48 8.90
N THR A 321 11.69 7.33 8.49
CA THR A 321 12.77 6.88 9.38
C THR A 321 13.57 7.99 10.06
N GLY A 322 13.16 9.25 9.93
CA GLY A 322 13.89 10.42 10.39
C GLY A 322 14.75 11.08 9.30
N THR A 323 15.19 12.30 9.61
CA THR A 323 15.84 13.24 8.68
C THR A 323 17.25 13.62 9.14
N PRO A 324 18.21 13.86 8.21
CA PRO A 324 19.51 14.42 8.54
C PRO A 324 19.43 15.92 8.89
N ALA A 325 20.57 16.50 9.28
CA ALA A 325 20.72 17.93 9.57
C ALA A 325 20.33 18.84 8.37
N GLY A 326 20.13 20.14 8.65
CA GLY A 326 19.83 21.14 7.61
C GLY A 326 18.33 21.38 7.32
N VAL A 327 17.48 21.06 8.28
CA VAL A 327 16.03 21.28 8.21
C VAL A 327 15.71 22.78 8.14
N GLY A 328 14.90 23.21 7.17
CA GLY A 328 14.64 24.63 6.92
C GLY A 328 13.25 24.92 6.35
N PRO A 329 12.82 26.19 6.37
CA PRO A 329 11.51 26.61 5.89
C PRO A 329 11.41 26.59 4.36
N VAL A 330 10.18 26.45 3.86
CA VAL A 330 9.81 26.62 2.45
C VAL A 330 8.70 27.65 2.30
N VAL A 331 8.63 28.30 1.15
CA VAL A 331 7.65 29.35 0.83
C VAL A 331 6.94 29.09 -0.49
N PRO A 332 5.77 29.72 -0.75
CA PRO A 332 5.10 29.60 -2.04
C PRO A 332 6.01 29.97 -3.21
N GLY A 333 6.01 29.14 -4.24
CA GLY A 333 6.88 29.25 -5.40
C GLY A 333 8.16 28.40 -5.34
N ASP A 334 8.49 27.83 -4.17
CA ASP A 334 9.62 26.92 -4.05
C ASP A 334 9.38 25.60 -4.77
N ARG A 335 10.46 25.03 -5.30
CA ARG A 335 10.53 23.65 -5.80
C ARG A 335 11.48 22.85 -4.93
N ILE A 336 10.99 21.75 -4.38
CA ILE A 336 11.77 20.83 -3.53
C ILE A 336 12.11 19.61 -4.37
N GLU A 337 13.39 19.24 -4.39
CA GLU A 337 13.91 18.04 -5.06
C GLU A 337 14.72 17.22 -4.05
N ALA A 338 14.16 16.10 -3.62
CA ALA A 338 14.81 15.14 -2.74
C ALA A 338 15.26 13.91 -3.51
N SER A 339 16.31 13.25 -3.06
CA SER A 339 16.79 12.00 -3.67
C SER A 339 17.51 11.12 -2.66
N ILE A 340 17.43 9.81 -2.89
CA ILE A 340 18.24 8.82 -2.20
C ILE A 340 18.89 7.93 -3.25
N GLU A 341 20.20 7.72 -3.12
CA GLU A 341 21.00 6.88 -4.01
C GLU A 341 20.34 5.51 -4.21
N ARG A 342 20.27 5.03 -5.47
CA ARG A 342 19.62 3.78 -5.91
C ARG A 342 18.09 3.68 -5.69
N ILE A 343 17.48 4.54 -4.88
CA ILE A 343 16.02 4.59 -4.67
C ILE A 343 15.34 5.47 -5.72
N GLY A 344 15.84 6.69 -5.93
CA GLY A 344 15.27 7.62 -6.90
C GLY A 344 15.15 9.03 -6.35
N ALA A 345 14.22 9.78 -6.93
CA ALA A 345 13.99 11.18 -6.59
C ALA A 345 12.50 11.44 -6.30
N LEU A 346 12.27 12.51 -5.53
CA LEU A 346 10.99 13.10 -5.20
C LEU A 346 11.02 14.59 -5.54
N SER A 347 10.16 15.06 -6.44
CA SER A 347 9.99 16.47 -6.78
C SER A 347 8.58 16.94 -6.46
N ILE A 348 8.46 18.02 -5.69
CA ILE A 348 7.18 18.69 -5.43
C ILE A 348 7.31 20.20 -5.58
N SER A 349 6.17 20.85 -5.86
CA SER A 349 6.06 22.31 -5.90
C SER A 349 5.36 22.84 -4.65
N VAL A 350 5.67 24.06 -4.21
CA VAL A 350 5.04 24.70 -3.05
C VAL A 350 4.16 25.86 -3.53
N ALA A 351 2.91 25.92 -3.06
CA ALA A 351 1.91 26.93 -3.45
C ALA A 351 1.19 27.56 -2.26
#